data_AF-A0A9D4FWH0-F1
#
_entry.id   AF-A0A9D4FWH0-F1
#
_cell.length_a   1.000
_cell.length_b   1.000
_cell.length_c   1.000
_cell.angle_alpha   90.00
_cell.angle_beta   90.00
_cell.angle_gamma   90.00
#
_symmetry.space_group_name_H-M   'P 1'
#
loop_
_entity.id
_entity.type
_entity.pdbx_description
1 polymer ?
#
loop_
_entity_poly.entity_id
_entity_poly.type
_entity_poly.pdbx_seq_one_letter_code
_entity_poly.pdbx_strand_id
1 'polypeptide(L)'
;MAKYGYGYIRQEVCDIATDFAIQLGKRTKENPFTLNWFNKFIKRWPQLRVLKPRGLEKVRAKRASDSVVTDYFKKLEAIIKKYDLSDKPHLIYNIDEKGVIRNPSPAAIVAGTDFHPPSVVS
;
A
#
# COMPACT_ATOMS: atom_id res chain seq x y z
N MET A 1 -9.33 8.41 1.92
CA MET A 1 -8.34 7.36 2.20
C MET A 1 -7.76 6.74 0.92
N ALA A 2 -8.55 6.15 0.02
CA ALA A 2 -8.02 5.66 -1.27
C ALA A 2 -7.38 6.74 -2.15
N LYS A 3 -7.94 7.94 -2.18
CA LYS A 3 -7.37 9.10 -2.92
C LYS A 3 -5.94 9.47 -2.47
N TYR A 4 -5.56 9.12 -1.24
CA TYR A 4 -4.23 9.42 -0.68
C TYR A 4 -3.34 8.17 -0.63
N GLY A 5 -3.67 7.12 -1.40
CA GLY A 5 -2.88 5.89 -1.48
C GLY A 5 -3.12 4.87 -0.36
N TYR A 6 -4.04 5.12 0.56
CA TYR A 6 -4.38 4.19 1.64
C TYR A 6 -5.55 3.29 1.24
N GLY A 7 -5.34 1.97 1.29
CA GLY A 7 -6.40 0.99 1.05
C GLY A 7 -7.47 1.05 2.14
N TYR A 8 -8.72 0.75 1.77
CA TYR A 8 -9.82 0.70 2.72
C TYR A 8 -9.79 -0.57 3.55
N ILE A 9 -9.93 -0.46 4.86
CA ILE A 9 -10.06 -1.63 5.73
C ILE A 9 -11.51 -2.13 5.75
N ARG A 10 -11.73 -3.36 6.25
CA ARG A 10 -13.07 -3.98 6.28
C ARG A 10 -14.13 -3.10 6.95
N GLN A 11 -13.75 -2.43 8.04
CA GLN A 11 -14.66 -1.54 8.79
C GLN A 11 -15.02 -0.31 7.95
N GLU A 12 -14.05 0.35 7.33
CA GLU A 12 -14.30 1.51 6.47
C GLU A 12 -15.19 1.15 5.28
N VAL A 13 -15.08 -0.05 4.73
CA VAL A 13 -15.99 -0.52 3.67
C VAL A 13 -17.43 -0.66 4.19
N CYS A 14 -17.62 -1.16 5.43
CA CYS A 14 -18.93 -1.18 6.07
C CYS A 14 -19.46 0.24 6.32
N ASP A 15 -18.60 1.17 6.76
CA ASP A 15 -18.97 2.54 7.06
C ASP A 15 -19.42 3.26 5.77
N ILE A 16 -18.64 3.14 4.69
CA ILE A 16 -18.98 3.70 3.36
C ILE A 16 -20.29 3.11 2.83
N ALA A 17 -20.47 1.78 2.95
CA ALA A 17 -21.70 1.14 2.51
C ALA A 17 -22.92 1.61 3.34
N THR A 18 -22.71 1.86 4.64
CA THR A 18 -23.75 2.34 5.54
C THR A 18 -24.17 3.75 5.16
N ASP A 19 -23.20 4.65 4.99
CA ASP A 19 -23.45 6.03 4.56
C ASP A 19 -24.20 6.07 3.22
N PHE A 20 -23.79 5.24 2.26
CA PHE A 20 -24.45 5.14 0.97
C PHE A 20 -25.90 4.63 1.10
N ALA A 21 -26.15 3.61 1.92
CA ALA A 21 -27.51 3.11 2.14
C ALA A 21 -28.42 4.09 2.89
N ILE A 22 -27.86 4.91 3.78
CA ILE A 22 -28.59 6.00 4.44
C ILE A 22 -28.96 7.08 3.41
N GLN A 23 -28.03 7.47 2.54
CA GLN A 23 -28.30 8.44 1.47
C GLN A 23 -29.40 7.97 0.51
N LEU A 24 -29.47 6.66 0.24
CA LEU A 24 -30.53 6.06 -0.58
C LEU A 24 -31.86 5.86 0.18
N GLY A 25 -31.95 6.24 1.45
CA GLY A 25 -33.12 6.04 2.30
C GLY A 25 -33.44 4.56 2.57
N LYS A 26 -32.47 3.66 2.39
CA LYS A 26 -32.64 2.21 2.58
C LYS A 26 -32.32 1.75 3.99
N ARG A 27 -31.59 2.56 4.77
CA ARG A 27 -31.16 2.28 6.14
C ARG A 27 -31.10 3.55 6.98
N THR A 28 -30.97 3.37 8.28
CA THR A 28 -30.76 4.43 9.26
C THR A 28 -29.43 4.22 10.01
N LYS A 29 -28.98 5.23 10.75
CA LYS A 29 -27.71 5.18 11.49
C LYS A 29 -27.71 4.11 12.60
N GLU A 30 -28.88 3.75 13.11
CA GLU A 30 -29.08 2.76 14.17
C GLU A 30 -28.93 1.32 13.66
N ASN A 31 -28.94 1.12 12.33
CA ASN A 31 -28.78 -0.19 11.71
C ASN A 31 -27.66 -0.19 10.65
N PRO A 32 -26.39 -0.07 11.07
CA PRO A 32 -25.25 -0.04 10.15
C PRO A 32 -24.99 -1.42 9.53
N PHE A 33 -24.24 -1.44 8.42
CA PHE A 33 -23.69 -2.69 7.92
C PHE A 33 -22.60 -3.22 8.86
N THR A 34 -22.61 -4.53 9.06
CA THR A 34 -21.66 -5.22 9.94
C THR A 34 -20.68 -6.05 9.13
N LEU A 35 -19.63 -6.56 9.79
CA LEU A 35 -18.67 -7.48 9.15
C LEU A 35 -19.33 -8.74 8.57
N ASN A 36 -20.50 -9.15 9.08
CA ASN A 36 -21.28 -10.24 8.51
C ASN A 36 -21.80 -9.91 7.11
N TRP A 37 -22.22 -8.66 6.89
CA TRP A 37 -22.57 -8.18 5.55
C TRP A 37 -21.33 -8.14 4.67
N PHE A 38 -20.21 -7.62 5.17
CA PHE A 38 -18.95 -7.54 4.43
C PHE A 38 -18.48 -8.91 3.93
N ASN A 39 -18.52 -9.94 4.77
CA ASN A 39 -18.14 -11.30 4.38
C ASN A 39 -19.03 -11.84 3.25
N LYS A 40 -20.34 -11.55 3.29
CA LYS A 40 -21.28 -11.90 2.21
C LYS A 40 -21.02 -11.08 0.95
N PHE A 41 -20.65 -9.81 1.10
CA PHE A 41 -20.32 -8.90 0.00
C PHE A 41 -19.08 -9.42 -0.75
N ILE A 42 -17.95 -9.62 -0.08
CA ILE A 42 -16.74 -10.16 -0.72
C ILE A 42 -16.98 -11.53 -1.36
N LYS A 43 -17.79 -12.40 -0.75
CA LYS A 43 -18.14 -13.70 -1.34
C LYS A 43 -18.91 -13.58 -2.67
N ARG A 44 -19.73 -12.53 -2.84
CA ARG A 44 -20.47 -12.27 -4.09
C ARG A 44 -19.62 -11.60 -5.17
N TRP A 45 -18.57 -10.91 -4.76
CA TRP A 45 -17.69 -10.13 -5.62
C TRP A 45 -16.27 -10.74 -5.58
N PRO A 46 -16.06 -11.89 -6.26
CA PRO A 46 -14.78 -12.61 -6.22
C PRO A 46 -13.61 -11.82 -6.80
N GLN A 47 -13.86 -10.75 -7.54
CA GLN A 47 -12.83 -9.80 -7.99
C GLN A 47 -12.27 -8.93 -6.85
N LEU A 48 -12.82 -9.02 -5.63
CA LEU A 48 -12.33 -8.32 -4.45
C LEU A 48 -11.70 -9.31 -3.48
N ARG A 49 -10.56 -8.95 -2.91
CA ARG A 49 -9.85 -9.74 -1.89
C ARG A 49 -9.37 -8.87 -0.74
N VAL A 50 -9.28 -9.48 0.43
CA VAL A 50 -8.67 -8.86 1.61
C VAL A 50 -7.19 -9.20 1.64
N LEU A 51 -6.37 -8.15 1.71
CA LEU A 51 -4.93 -8.19 1.57
C LEU A 51 -4.26 -7.68 2.86
N LYS A 52 -3.30 -8.43 3.39
CA LYS A 52 -2.48 -7.98 4.51
C LYS A 52 -1.19 -7.35 3.99
N PRO A 53 -0.89 -6.07 4.32
CA PRO A 53 0.38 -5.47 3.94
C PRO A 53 1.56 -6.24 4.54
N ARG A 54 2.55 -6.58 3.71
CA ARG A 54 3.85 -7.12 4.09
C ARG A 54 4.63 -6.05 4.84
N GLY A 55 5.35 -6.48 5.88
CA GLY A 55 6.40 -5.68 6.47
C GLY A 55 7.47 -5.33 5.44
N LEU A 56 7.93 -4.08 5.45
CA LEU A 56 8.97 -3.55 4.56
C LEU A 56 10.24 -4.40 4.57
N GLU A 57 10.55 -5.03 5.72
CA GLU A 57 11.72 -5.87 5.93
C GLU A 57 11.89 -6.99 4.90
N LYS A 58 10.81 -7.69 4.52
CA LYS A 58 10.91 -8.77 3.52
C LYS A 58 11.21 -8.24 2.12
N VAL A 59 10.67 -7.08 1.76
CA VAL A 59 10.91 -6.45 0.46
C VAL A 59 12.33 -5.88 0.41
N ARG A 60 12.77 -5.25 1.50
CA ARG A 60 14.15 -4.74 1.66
C ARG A 60 15.17 -5.86 1.54
N ALA A 61 14.97 -6.97 2.24
CA ALA A 61 15.87 -8.13 2.16
C ALA A 61 15.98 -8.67 0.73
N LYS A 62 14.86 -8.79 -0.01
CA LYS A 62 14.89 -9.23 -1.41
C LYS A 62 15.58 -8.23 -2.35
N ARG A 63 15.46 -6.93 -2.08
CA ARG A 63 16.07 -5.86 -2.89
C ARG A 63 17.54 -5.62 -2.55
N ALA A 64 18.04 -6.17 -1.45
CA ALA A 64 19.44 -6.10 -1.02
C ALA A 64 20.26 -7.33 -1.44
N SER A 65 19.85 -8.07 -2.49
CA SER A 65 20.66 -9.16 -3.03
C SER A 65 21.95 -8.64 -3.65
N ASP A 66 23.02 -9.42 -3.57
CA ASP A 66 24.37 -9.05 -4.03
C ASP A 66 24.41 -8.50 -5.46
N SER A 67 23.65 -9.12 -6.38
CA SER A 67 23.56 -8.67 -7.78
C SER A 67 22.93 -7.28 -7.93
N VAL A 68 21.90 -6.98 -7.13
CA VAL A 68 21.17 -5.70 -7.15
C VAL A 68 22.01 -4.61 -6.52
N VAL A 69 22.69 -4.91 -5.41
CA VAL A 69 23.61 -3.97 -4.75
C VAL A 69 24.79 -3.64 -5.67
N THR A 70 25.38 -4.66 -6.30
CA THR A 70 26.48 -4.48 -7.25
C THR A 70 26.05 -3.65 -8.46
N ASP A 71 24.89 -3.93 -9.05
CA ASP A 71 24.35 -3.17 -10.18
C ASP A 71 24.05 -1.70 -9.80
N TYR A 72 23.53 -1.47 -8.59
CA TYR A 72 23.31 -0.12 -8.06
C TYR A 72 24.61 0.68 -8.01
N PHE A 73 25.66 0.15 -7.38
CA PHE A 73 26.93 0.89 -7.24
C PHE A 73 27.64 1.11 -8.58
N LYS A 74 27.56 0.15 -9.51
CA LYS A 74 28.06 0.35 -10.89
C LYS A 74 27.37 1.52 -11.59
N LYS A 75 26.04 1.61 -11.49
CA LYS A 75 25.26 2.71 -12.08
C LYS A 75 25.57 4.04 -11.40
N LEU A 76 25.70 4.03 -10.07
CA LEU A 76 26.05 5.23 -9.30
C LEU A 76 27.42 5.76 -9.71
N GLU A 77 28.44 4.90 -9.80
CA GLU A 77 29.79 5.28 -10.24
C GLU A 77 29.78 5.87 -11.66
N ALA A 78 29.01 5.27 -12.58
CA ALA A 78 28.87 5.79 -13.93
C ALA A 78 28.27 7.20 -13.98
N ILE A 79 27.26 7.47 -13.13
CA ILE A 79 26.64 8.80 -13.02
C ILE A 79 27.62 9.81 -12.40
N ILE A 80 28.29 9.44 -11.30
CA ILE A 80 29.27 10.30 -10.63
C ILE A 80 30.38 10.72 -11.61
N LYS A 81 30.91 9.77 -12.40
CA LYS A 81 31.92 10.05 -13.42
C LYS A 81 31.37 10.91 -14.56
N LYS A 82 30.16 10.62 -15.04
CA LYS A 82 29.53 11.36 -16.15
C LYS A 82 29.34 12.84 -15.83
N TYR A 83 29.02 13.18 -14.58
CA TYR A 83 28.74 14.55 -14.15
C TYR A 83 29.88 15.19 -13.35
N ASP A 84 31.05 14.55 -13.28
CA ASP A 84 32.23 15.04 -12.55
C ASP A 84 31.91 15.44 -11.09
N LEU A 85 31.23 14.52 -10.39
CA LEU A 85 30.73 14.73 -9.03
C LEU A 85 31.64 14.11 -7.95
N SER A 86 32.75 13.46 -8.33
CA SER A 86 33.62 12.73 -7.40
C SER A 86 34.08 13.58 -6.21
N ASP A 87 34.41 14.84 -6.46
CA ASP A 87 34.89 15.80 -5.44
C ASP A 87 33.82 16.84 -5.06
N LYS A 88 32.56 16.64 -5.48
CA LYS A 88 31.46 17.60 -5.29
C LYS A 88 30.25 16.98 -4.58
N PRO A 89 30.42 16.39 -3.37
CA PRO A 89 29.31 15.77 -2.66
C PRO A 89 28.20 16.76 -2.28
N HIS A 90 28.52 18.05 -2.14
CA HIS A 90 27.56 19.12 -1.85
C HIS A 90 26.51 19.35 -2.96
N LEU A 91 26.71 18.77 -4.14
CA LEU A 91 25.75 18.80 -5.26
C LEU A 91 24.87 17.55 -5.33
N ILE A 92 25.05 16.58 -4.44
CA ILE A 92 24.30 15.33 -4.40
C ILE A 92 23.20 15.45 -3.34
N TYR A 93 21.95 15.50 -3.81
CA TYR A 93 20.78 15.59 -2.94
C TYR A 93 20.06 14.25 -2.90
N ASN A 94 19.81 13.74 -1.68
CA ASN A 94 18.94 12.59 -1.49
C ASN A 94 17.47 13.06 -1.41
N ILE A 95 16.61 12.49 -2.24
CA ILE A 95 15.16 12.70 -2.19
C ILE A 95 14.56 11.32 -1.92
N ASP A 96 14.07 11.11 -0.70
CA ASP A 96 13.41 9.86 -0.30
C ASP A 96 12.07 10.16 0.37
N GLU A 97 11.05 9.40 -0.02
CA GLU A 97 9.72 9.51 0.57
C GLU A 97 9.63 8.60 1.81
N LYS A 98 9.35 9.20 2.97
CA LYS A 98 9.09 8.44 4.18
C LYS A 98 7.60 8.15 4.31
N GLY A 99 7.23 6.88 4.22
CA GLY A 99 5.88 6.43 4.57
C GLY A 99 5.57 6.69 6.05
N VAL A 100 4.52 7.46 6.33
CA VAL A 100 4.05 7.70 7.70
C VAL A 100 3.09 6.58 8.09
N ILE A 101 3.57 5.65 8.93
CA ILE A 101 2.74 4.57 9.47
C ILE A 101 2.23 5.00 10.84
N ARG A 102 0.93 5.32 10.95
CA ARG A 102 0.32 5.73 12.23
C ARG A 102 0.06 4.55 13.18
N ASN A 103 0.04 3.33 12.66
CA ASN A 103 -0.22 2.11 13.43
C ASN A 103 0.80 1.01 13.07
N PRO A 104 1.62 0.52 14.02
CA PRO A 104 2.68 -0.47 13.75
C PRO A 104 2.17 -1.82 13.24
N SER A 105 0.86 -2.10 13.36
CA SER A 105 0.21 -3.27 12.76
C SER A 105 -0.83 -2.81 11.72
N PRO A 106 -0.46 -2.72 10.43
CA PRO A 106 -1.40 -2.27 9.41
C PRO A 106 -2.53 -3.30 9.24
N ALA A 107 -3.76 -2.82 9.38
CA ALA A 107 -4.96 -3.63 9.21
C ALA A 107 -5.09 -4.12 7.76
N ALA A 108 -5.81 -5.22 7.59
CA ALA A 108 -6.02 -5.80 6.26
C ALA A 108 -6.90 -4.89 5.40
N ILE A 109 -6.45 -4.64 4.18
CA ILE A 109 -7.09 -3.74 3.21
C ILE A 109 -7.88 -4.53 2.16
N VAL A 110 -8.87 -3.90 1.54
CA VAL A 110 -9.65 -4.47 0.44
C VAL A 110 -9.09 -3.96 -0.88
N ALA A 111 -8.80 -4.88 -1.80
CA ALA A 111 -8.28 -4.55 -3.14
C ALA A 111 -8.84 -5.49 -4.21
N GLY A 112 -8.74 -5.07 -5.47
CA GLY A 112 -9.06 -5.93 -6.62
C GLY A 112 -8.12 -7.14 -6.72
N THR A 113 -8.60 -8.24 -7.29
CA THR A 113 -7.79 -9.43 -7.61
C THR A 113 -6.68 -9.11 -8.58
N ASP A 114 -6.93 -8.21 -9.52
CA ASP A 114 -5.99 -7.81 -10.56
C ASP A 114 -4.90 -6.90 -9.98
N PHE A 115 -5.20 -6.23 -8.87
CA PHE A 115 -4.25 -5.39 -8.16
C PHE A 115 -3.34 -6.25 -7.28
N HIS A 116 -2.08 -6.37 -7.69
CA HIS A 116 -1.00 -6.95 -6.90
C HIS A 116 -0.13 -5.82 -6.37
N PRO A 117 -0.48 -5.21 -5.21
CA PRO A 117 0.42 -4.26 -4.59
C PRO A 117 1.73 -5.00 -4.27
N PRO A 118 2.90 -4.46 -4.65
CA PRO A 118 4.19 -5.09 -4.38
C PRO A 118 4.40 -5.39 -2.88
N SER A 119 3.65 -4.70 -2.04
CA SER A 119 3.55 -4.84 -0.60
C SER A 119 2.61 -5.94 -0.09
N VAL A 120 2.05 -6.87 -0.88
CA VAL A 120 1.17 -7.96 -0.35
C VAL A 120 1.50 -9.35 -0.93
N VAL A 121 1.26 -10.45 -0.20
CA VAL A 121 1.33 -11.85 -0.72
C VAL A 121 -0.07 -12.47 -0.82
N SER A 122 -0.25 -13.29 -1.86
CA SER A 122 -1.24 -14.36 -1.99
C SER A 122 -1.18 -15.37 -0.85
#